data_AF-A0A9Q0GI86-F1
#
_entry.id   AF-A0A9Q0GI86-F1
#
_cell.length_a   1.000
_cell.length_b   1.000
_cell.length_c   1.000
_cell.angle_alpha   90.00
_cell.angle_beta   90.00
_cell.angle_gamma   90.00
#
_symmetry.space_group_name_H-M   'P 1'
#
loop_
_entity.id
_entity.type
_entity.pdbx_description
1 polymer ?
#
loop_
_entity_poly.entity_id
_entity_poly.type
_entity_poly.pdbx_seq_one_letter_code
_entity_poly.pdbx_strand_id
1 'polypeptide(L)'
;MEFLKSLSVYTSYGEAIKNDHRSKAPKKTRLLDRTGRHKIMASKAAKTVAKAVSEFQYPWKQKLEKHKNELVKGVWGYWHLGAWTPLHISARRRARLRKEVLLAGQDWPYDPERKEMKTKMKGHKCDRISAEKRAKTVELMAQMPQKLLEYKKRKWEAKMKSEDKNN
;
A
#
# COMPACT_ATOMS: atom_id res chain seq x y z
N MET A 1 -7.90 -56.85 -24.73
CA MET A 1 -7.53 -55.44 -24.94
C MET A 1 -7.01 -54.94 -23.61
N GLU A 2 -5.71 -55.11 -23.42
CA GLU A 2 -4.73 -54.02 -23.44
C GLU A 2 -4.74 -53.24 -22.10
N PHE A 3 -3.82 -53.60 -21.21
CA PHE A 3 -2.49 -52.98 -21.07
C PHE A 3 -2.63 -51.57 -20.48
N LEU A 4 -2.49 -51.41 -19.16
CA LEU A 4 -1.19 -51.18 -18.49
C LEU A 4 -0.26 -50.27 -19.28
N LYS A 5 0.07 -49.12 -18.69
CA LYS A 5 1.44 -48.59 -18.52
C LYS A 5 1.35 -47.21 -17.86
N SER A 6 1.77 -47.14 -16.60
CA SER A 6 3.10 -46.64 -16.21
C SER A 6 3.14 -45.10 -16.29
N LEU A 7 3.39 -44.37 -15.22
CA LEU A 7 4.63 -44.30 -14.45
C LEU A 7 4.27 -43.63 -13.10
N SER A 8 4.61 -44.12 -11.91
CA SER A 8 5.94 -44.45 -11.41
C SER A 8 6.98 -43.38 -11.72
N VAL A 9 7.06 -42.34 -10.88
CA VAL A 9 8.34 -41.80 -10.40
C VAL A 9 8.08 -41.31 -8.96
N TYR A 10 8.44 -42.10 -7.94
CA TYR A 10 9.68 -41.98 -7.15
C TYR A 10 9.82 -40.58 -6.51
N THR A 11 9.42 -40.41 -5.24
CA THR A 11 10.27 -40.46 -4.02
C THR A 11 11.47 -39.52 -4.03
N SER A 12 11.82 -39.05 -2.82
CA SER A 12 13.04 -38.32 -2.45
C SER A 12 13.03 -36.79 -2.62
N TYR A 13 12.49 -36.10 -1.62
CA TYR A 13 13.20 -35.03 -0.91
C TYR A 13 12.74 -35.13 0.55
N GLY A 14 13.42 -35.89 1.40
CA GLY A 14 14.75 -35.54 1.86
C GLY A 14 14.57 -34.76 3.16
N GLU A 15 14.33 -35.49 4.25
CA GLU A 15 14.51 -35.00 5.62
C GLU A 15 15.94 -34.50 5.76
N ALA A 16 16.13 -33.19 5.63
CA ALA A 16 17.35 -32.53 6.09
C ALA A 16 17.04 -31.84 7.42
N ILE A 17 16.92 -32.67 8.46
CA ILE A 17 17.07 -32.24 9.84
C ILE A 17 18.51 -31.72 9.97
N LYS A 18 18.70 -30.41 9.84
CA LYS A 18 19.92 -29.76 10.31
C LYS A 18 19.84 -29.74 11.83
N ASN A 19 20.49 -30.74 12.43
CA ASN A 19 20.84 -30.78 13.84
C ASN A 19 21.80 -29.63 14.18
N ASP A 20 21.26 -28.43 14.41
CA ASP A 20 21.98 -27.42 15.17
C ASP A 20 21.75 -27.66 16.67
N HIS A 21 22.44 -28.67 17.20
CA HIS A 21 22.63 -28.82 18.64
C HIS A 21 23.55 -27.71 19.16
N ARG A 22 23.05 -26.48 19.23
CA ARG A 22 23.61 -25.50 20.17
C ARG A 22 22.91 -25.71 21.50
N SER A 23 23.49 -26.58 22.32
CA SER A 23 23.13 -26.75 23.72
C SER A 23 23.23 -25.40 24.44
N LYS A 24 22.11 -24.68 24.55
CA LYS A 24 22.01 -23.57 25.50
C LYS A 24 21.99 -24.20 26.89
N ALA A 25 23.10 -24.06 27.61
CA ALA A 25 23.21 -24.43 29.01
C ALA A 25 21.96 -23.96 29.79
N PRO A 26 21.37 -24.78 30.66
CA PRO A 26 20.26 -24.36 31.48
C PRO A 26 20.72 -23.17 32.32
N LYS A 27 20.11 -22.00 32.10
CA LYS A 27 20.29 -20.86 33.00
C LYS A 27 19.89 -21.35 34.38
N LYS A 28 20.85 -21.41 35.32
CA LYS A 28 20.59 -21.65 36.75
C LYS A 28 19.48 -20.69 37.19
N THR A 29 18.25 -21.18 37.27
CA THR A 29 17.17 -20.46 37.92
C THR A 29 17.53 -20.45 39.40
N ARG A 30 18.12 -19.36 39.89
CA ARG A 30 18.07 -19.06 41.33
C ARG A 30 16.60 -19.11 41.71
N LEU A 31 16.24 -20.08 42.53
CA LEU A 31 14.95 -20.13 43.23
C LEU A 31 14.89 -18.88 44.12
N LEU A 32 14.46 -17.76 43.55
CA LEU A 32 14.06 -16.59 44.32
C LEU A 32 12.74 -16.96 45.00
N ASP A 33 12.76 -16.98 46.33
CA ASP A 33 11.63 -17.25 47.21
C ASP A 33 10.34 -16.64 46.67
N ARG A 34 9.32 -17.49 46.50
CA ARG A 34 8.00 -17.12 45.99
C ARG A 34 7.36 -15.99 46.82
N THR A 35 7.65 -15.93 48.12
CA THR A 35 7.12 -14.95 49.07
C THR A 35 7.65 -13.52 48.84
N GLY A 36 8.92 -13.37 48.46
CA GLY A 36 9.53 -12.07 48.17
C GLY A 36 9.04 -11.46 46.85
N ARG A 37 8.82 -12.30 45.83
CA ARG A 37 8.28 -11.86 44.53
C ARG A 37 6.87 -11.30 44.64
N HIS A 38 5.99 -11.90 45.44
CA HIS A 38 4.63 -11.37 45.65
C HIS A 38 4.62 -10.02 46.36
N LYS A 39 5.47 -9.80 47.38
CA LYS A 39 5.60 -8.49 48.05
C LYS A 39 6.17 -7.40 47.13
N ILE A 40 7.13 -7.76 46.26
CA ILE A 40 7.67 -6.82 45.25
C ILE A 40 6.62 -6.50 44.18
N MET A 41 5.82 -7.47 43.74
CA MET A 41 4.75 -7.25 42.76
C MET A 41 3.59 -6.46 43.35
N ALA A 42 3.22 -6.72 44.61
CA ALA A 42 2.19 -5.96 45.33
C ALA A 42 2.60 -4.51 45.61
N SER A 43 3.85 -4.27 46.00
CA SER A 43 4.37 -2.90 46.19
C SER A 43 4.53 -2.14 44.87
N LYS A 44 4.85 -2.83 43.76
CA LYS A 44 4.78 -2.24 42.41
C LYS A 44 3.34 -1.92 42.00
N ALA A 45 2.40 -2.81 42.27
CA ALA A 45 0.98 -2.60 41.99
C ALA A 45 0.42 -1.41 42.80
N ALA A 46 0.73 -1.32 44.09
CA ALA A 46 0.35 -0.20 44.94
C ALA A 46 0.96 1.13 44.47
N LYS A 47 2.23 1.14 44.04
CA LYS A 47 2.86 2.31 43.43
C LYS A 47 2.21 2.70 42.11
N THR A 48 1.81 1.74 41.27
CA THR A 48 1.07 2.04 40.03
C THR A 48 -0.33 2.58 40.30
N VAL A 49 -1.02 2.11 41.33
CA VAL A 49 -2.35 2.62 41.72
C VAL A 49 -2.23 4.00 42.35
N ALA A 50 -1.27 4.24 43.26
CA ALA A 50 -1.04 5.55 43.84
C ALA A 50 -0.62 6.60 42.80
N LYS A 51 0.21 6.20 41.83
CA LYS A 51 0.61 7.03 40.69
C LYS A 51 -0.54 7.25 39.71
N ALA A 52 -1.41 6.26 39.52
CA ALA A 52 -2.67 6.47 38.81
C ALA A 52 -3.50 7.53 39.54
N VAL A 53 -3.82 7.37 40.83
CA VAL A 53 -4.69 8.30 41.58
C VAL A 53 -4.15 9.75 41.60
N SER A 54 -2.83 9.97 41.64
CA SER A 54 -2.25 11.32 41.63
C SER A 54 -2.01 11.91 40.23
N GLU A 55 -1.75 11.09 39.21
CA GLU A 55 -1.58 11.52 37.81
C GLU A 55 -2.90 11.53 37.02
N PHE A 56 -3.99 11.07 37.65
CA PHE A 56 -5.31 10.88 37.03
C PHE A 56 -5.91 12.17 36.49
N GLN A 57 -5.43 13.34 36.92
CA GLN A 57 -6.01 14.59 36.51
C GLN A 57 -5.86 14.81 34.99
N TYR A 58 -4.71 14.50 34.37
CA TYR A 58 -4.51 14.60 32.91
C TYR A 58 -3.33 13.75 32.37
N PRO A 59 -3.47 12.41 32.26
CA PRO A 59 -2.40 11.52 31.79
C PRO A 59 -1.90 11.83 30.36
N TRP A 60 -2.69 12.54 29.56
CA TRP A 60 -2.30 12.98 28.22
C TRP A 60 -1.24 14.08 28.23
N LYS A 61 -1.17 14.95 29.26
CA LYS A 61 -0.18 16.05 29.33
C LYS A 61 1.24 15.51 29.37
N GLN A 62 1.49 14.49 30.18
CA GLN A 62 2.80 13.83 30.27
C GLN A 62 3.18 13.13 28.96
N LYS A 63 2.22 12.44 28.33
CA LYS A 63 2.45 11.78 27.03
C LYS A 63 2.74 12.81 25.94
N LEU A 64 2.04 13.96 25.96
CA LEU A 64 2.20 15.05 25.01
C LEU A 64 3.58 15.68 25.16
N GLU A 65 4.00 16.02 26.38
CA GLU A 65 5.32 16.59 26.63
C GLU A 65 6.44 15.64 26.20
N LYS A 66 6.30 14.34 26.49
CA LYS A 66 7.26 13.31 26.05
C LYS A 66 7.46 13.26 24.54
N HIS A 67 6.39 13.50 23.78
CA HIS A 67 6.41 13.35 22.31
C HIS A 67 6.39 14.69 21.57
N LYS A 68 6.41 15.82 22.27
CA LYS A 68 6.29 17.17 21.70
C LYS A 68 7.30 17.43 20.58
N ASN A 69 8.57 17.11 20.81
CA ASN A 69 9.64 17.29 19.82
C ASN A 69 9.44 16.43 18.56
N GLU A 70 8.85 15.24 18.70
CA GLU A 70 8.52 14.37 17.57
C GLU A 70 7.24 14.82 16.85
N LEU A 71 6.28 15.39 17.57
CA LEU A 71 5.04 15.89 17.00
C LEU A 71 5.28 17.09 16.08
N VAL A 72 6.23 17.96 16.44
CA VAL A 72 6.62 19.14 15.65
C VAL A 72 7.26 18.76 14.30
N LYS A 73 7.91 17.59 14.19
CA LYS A 73 8.54 17.12 12.94
C LYS A 73 7.54 16.79 11.83
N GLY A 74 6.23 16.77 12.12
CA GLY A 74 5.15 16.51 11.17
C GLY A 74 4.53 15.12 11.32
N VAL A 75 3.64 14.73 10.39
CA VAL A 75 2.78 13.55 10.56
C VAL A 75 3.40 12.24 10.06
N TRP A 76 4.18 12.27 8.97
CA TRP A 76 4.63 11.05 8.29
C TRP A 76 6.12 10.74 8.43
N GLY A 77 6.88 11.65 9.03
CA GLY A 77 8.33 11.64 8.99
C GLY A 77 8.86 13.00 8.57
N TYR A 78 10.17 13.09 8.46
CA TYR A 78 10.85 14.28 8.00
C TYR A 78 11.95 13.90 7.01
N TRP A 79 12.30 14.85 6.15
CA TRP A 79 13.45 14.69 5.27
C TRP A 79 14.71 15.06 6.04
N HIS A 80 15.69 14.15 6.10
CA HIS A 80 16.94 14.39 6.80
C HIS A 80 18.09 13.65 6.12
N LEU A 81 19.17 14.36 5.81
CA LEU A 81 20.39 13.82 5.18
C LEU A 81 20.10 12.95 3.93
N GLY A 82 19.19 13.42 3.08
CA GLY A 82 18.86 12.74 1.81
C GLY A 82 17.99 11.50 1.94
N ALA A 83 17.48 11.19 3.12
CA ALA A 83 16.55 10.10 3.35
C ALA A 83 15.28 10.56 4.06
N TRP A 84 14.19 9.81 3.82
CA TRP A 84 12.98 9.95 4.62
C TRP A 84 13.16 9.22 5.95
N THR A 85 13.17 9.94 7.06
CA THR A 85 13.27 9.36 8.40
C THR A 85 11.87 9.22 9.02
N PRO A 86 11.49 8.02 9.51
CA PRO A 86 10.22 7.85 10.20
C PRO A 86 10.27 8.50 11.59
N LEU A 87 9.10 8.82 12.12
CA LEU A 87 8.96 9.36 13.48
C LEU A 87 9.16 8.25 14.52
N HIS A 88 9.63 8.63 15.71
CA HIS A 88 9.74 7.69 16.83
C HIS A 88 8.38 7.32 17.46
N ILE A 89 7.32 8.06 17.12
CA ILE A 89 5.94 7.75 17.52
C ILE A 89 5.17 7.11 16.36
N SER A 90 4.51 5.98 16.63
CA SER A 90 3.64 5.36 15.64
C SER A 90 2.36 6.17 15.45
N ALA A 91 1.82 6.18 14.22
CA ALA A 91 0.58 6.87 13.88
C ALA A 91 -0.60 6.48 14.80
N ARG A 92 -0.68 5.20 15.20
CA ARG A 92 -1.70 4.71 16.15
C ARG A 92 -1.55 5.35 17.52
N ARG A 93 -0.32 5.46 18.06
CA ARG A 93 -0.08 6.10 19.37
C ARG A 93 -0.39 7.60 19.30
N ARG A 94 0.00 8.27 18.20
CA ARG A 94 -0.36 9.66 17.93
C ARG A 94 -1.89 9.86 17.94
N ALA A 95 -2.64 9.05 17.19
CA ALA A 95 -4.09 9.18 17.11
C ALA A 95 -4.80 8.97 18.46
N ARG A 96 -4.32 8.03 19.29
CA ARG A 96 -4.83 7.87 20.67
C ARG A 96 -4.57 9.12 21.50
N LEU A 97 -3.37 9.69 21.41
CA LEU A 97 -2.99 10.90 22.13
C LEU A 97 -3.84 12.10 21.66
N ARG A 98 -4.01 12.28 20.35
CA ARG A 98 -4.90 13.28 19.76
C ARG A 98 -6.34 13.13 20.26
N LYS A 99 -6.86 11.90 20.33
CA LYS A 99 -8.19 11.61 20.88
C LYS A 99 -8.30 12.03 22.35
N GLU A 100 -7.32 11.68 23.19
CA GLU A 100 -7.31 12.05 24.62
C GLU A 100 -7.29 13.58 24.81
N VAL A 101 -6.51 14.31 24.01
CA VAL A 101 -6.39 15.78 24.06
C VAL A 101 -7.68 16.47 23.61
N LEU A 102 -8.24 16.05 22.47
CA LEU A 102 -9.49 16.62 21.96
C LEU A 102 -10.69 16.32 22.88
N LEU A 103 -10.74 15.14 23.50
CA LEU A 103 -11.77 14.81 24.50
C LEU A 103 -11.67 15.68 25.76
N ALA A 104 -10.48 16.17 26.09
CA ALA A 104 -10.26 17.12 27.17
C ALA A 104 -10.59 18.58 26.77
N GLY A 105 -11.15 18.80 25.57
CA GLY A 105 -11.52 20.11 25.05
C GLY A 105 -10.33 20.99 24.65
N GLN A 106 -9.13 20.42 24.50
CA GLN A 106 -7.93 21.14 24.11
C GLN A 106 -7.70 21.03 22.60
N ASP A 107 -7.00 22.02 22.03
CA ASP A 107 -6.71 22.06 20.60
C ASP A 107 -5.49 21.19 20.21
N TRP A 108 -5.42 20.78 18.94
CA TRP A 108 -4.38 19.93 18.38
C TRP A 108 -3.61 20.63 17.24
N PRO A 109 -2.53 21.37 17.54
CA PRO A 109 -1.85 22.22 16.55
C PRO A 109 -0.80 21.49 15.68
N TYR A 110 -0.55 20.20 15.90
CA TYR A 110 0.58 19.47 15.30
C TYR A 110 0.31 18.89 13.90
N ASP A 111 -0.96 18.74 13.52
CA ASP A 111 -1.32 18.13 12.24
C ASP A 111 -1.67 19.22 11.22
N PRO A 112 -1.14 19.15 9.98
CA PRO A 112 -1.50 20.11 8.95
C PRO A 112 -2.98 19.94 8.56
N GLU A 113 -3.56 21.04 8.08
CA GLU A 113 -4.93 21.04 7.60
C GLU A 113 -5.14 20.05 6.44
N ARG A 114 -6.34 19.48 6.39
CA ARG A 114 -6.67 18.47 5.39
C ARG A 114 -6.84 19.15 4.03
N LYS A 115 -6.07 18.71 3.04
CA LYS A 115 -6.18 19.22 1.67
C LYS A 115 -7.55 18.90 1.06
N GLU A 116 -8.04 19.82 0.24
CA GLU A 116 -9.25 19.63 -0.56
C GLU A 116 -9.15 18.44 -1.52
N MET A 117 -10.28 17.75 -1.71
CA MET A 117 -10.39 16.60 -2.61
C MET A 117 -10.51 17.06 -4.07
N LYS A 118 -9.86 16.34 -5.00
CA LYS A 118 -9.96 16.62 -6.44
C LYS A 118 -11.22 16.00 -7.04
N THR A 119 -12.18 16.84 -7.44
CA THR A 119 -13.41 16.44 -8.14
C THR A 119 -13.27 16.63 -9.65
N LYS A 120 -12.58 15.70 -10.33
CA LYS A 120 -12.53 15.69 -11.80
C LYS A 120 -12.88 14.29 -12.33
N MET A 121 -13.90 14.21 -13.17
CA MET A 121 -14.26 12.96 -13.85
C MET A 121 -13.32 12.72 -15.05
N LYS A 122 -12.81 11.49 -15.18
CA LYS A 122 -11.93 11.11 -16.29
C LYS A 122 -12.69 10.99 -17.61
N GLY A 123 -13.92 10.48 -17.57
CA GLY A 123 -14.67 10.01 -18.75
C GLY A 123 -14.07 8.73 -19.35
N HIS A 124 -14.90 7.90 -19.99
CA HIS A 124 -14.41 6.73 -20.71
C HIS A 124 -13.70 7.14 -22.01
N LYS A 125 -12.66 6.39 -22.38
CA LYS A 125 -11.89 6.64 -23.60
C LYS A 125 -12.77 6.57 -24.86
N CYS A 126 -13.71 5.61 -24.88
CA CYS A 126 -14.61 5.41 -26.01
C CYS A 126 -15.47 6.66 -26.26
N ASP A 127 -16.11 7.17 -25.22
CA ASP A 127 -17.02 8.32 -25.31
C ASP A 127 -16.30 9.57 -25.79
N ARG A 128 -15.08 9.81 -25.27
CA ARG A 128 -14.24 10.94 -25.66
C ARG A 128 -13.91 10.96 -27.15
N ILE A 129 -13.64 9.79 -27.74
CA ILE A 129 -13.22 9.64 -29.14
C ILE A 129 -14.45 9.42 -30.06
N SER A 130 -15.63 9.19 -29.50
CA SER A 130 -16.82 8.83 -30.27
C SER A 130 -17.25 9.94 -31.25
N ALA A 131 -17.16 11.21 -30.84
CA ALA A 131 -17.48 12.35 -31.69
C ALA A 131 -16.49 12.48 -32.86
N GLU A 132 -15.19 12.36 -32.57
CA GLU A 132 -14.11 12.39 -33.57
C GLU A 132 -14.27 11.28 -34.61
N LYS A 133 -14.61 10.06 -34.16
CA LYS A 133 -14.88 8.92 -35.06
C LYS A 133 -16.06 9.18 -35.98
N ARG A 134 -17.17 9.71 -35.46
CA ARG A 134 -18.36 10.03 -36.27
C ARG A 134 -18.04 11.10 -37.33
N ALA A 135 -17.31 12.15 -36.96
CA ALA A 135 -16.88 13.20 -37.90
C ALA A 135 -15.99 12.62 -39.02
N LYS A 136 -15.00 11.79 -38.66
CA LYS A 136 -14.13 11.12 -39.64
C LYS A 136 -14.91 10.20 -40.58
N THR A 137 -15.93 9.51 -40.08
CA THR A 137 -16.80 8.69 -40.93
C THR A 137 -17.51 9.55 -41.97
N VAL A 138 -18.06 10.70 -41.61
CA VAL A 138 -18.72 11.62 -42.56
C VAL A 138 -17.75 12.11 -43.62
N GLU A 139 -16.55 12.55 -43.23
CA GLU A 139 -15.50 12.99 -44.15
C GLU A 139 -15.11 11.88 -45.15
N LEU A 140 -14.91 10.66 -44.66
CA LEU A 140 -14.59 9.52 -45.51
C LEU A 140 -15.72 9.19 -46.49
N MET A 141 -16.98 9.25 -46.03
CA MET A 141 -18.15 9.02 -46.88
C MET A 141 -18.29 10.07 -47.98
N ALA A 142 -17.98 11.35 -47.70
CA ALA A 142 -17.97 12.40 -48.71
C ALA A 142 -16.92 12.14 -49.82
N GLN A 143 -15.77 11.54 -49.47
CA GLN A 143 -14.71 11.19 -50.41
C GLN A 143 -14.95 9.87 -51.17
N MET A 144 -15.96 9.08 -50.78
CA MET A 144 -16.19 7.75 -51.38
C MET A 144 -16.43 7.78 -52.89
N PRO A 145 -17.23 8.71 -53.47
CA PRO A 145 -17.48 8.72 -54.91
C PRO A 145 -16.19 8.88 -55.72
N GLN A 146 -15.31 9.78 -55.27
CA GLN A 146 -14.02 10.00 -55.90
C GLN A 146 -13.13 8.75 -55.81
N LYS A 147 -13.03 8.14 -54.63
CA LYS A 147 -12.24 6.91 -54.42
C LYS A 147 -12.73 5.73 -55.27
N LEU A 148 -14.04 5.63 -55.50
CA LEU A 148 -14.62 4.61 -56.39
C LEU A 148 -14.22 4.82 -57.85
N LEU A 149 -14.22 6.06 -58.33
CA LEU A 149 -13.79 6.39 -59.69
C LEU A 149 -12.29 6.09 -59.88
N GLU A 150 -11.46 6.50 -58.91
CA GLU A 150 -10.03 6.20 -58.91
C GLU A 150 -9.74 4.70 -58.92
N TYR A 151 -10.47 3.91 -58.11
CA TYR A 151 -10.34 2.45 -58.09
C TYR A 151 -10.72 1.82 -59.43
N LYS A 152 -11.85 2.24 -60.01
CA LYS A 152 -12.31 1.76 -61.31
C LYS A 152 -11.30 2.10 -62.42
N LYS A 153 -10.81 3.33 -62.45
CA LYS A 153 -9.77 3.79 -63.39
C LYS A 153 -8.52 2.91 -63.29
N ARG A 154 -8.00 2.70 -62.08
CA ARG A 154 -6.82 1.85 -61.84
C ARG A 154 -7.02 0.40 -62.32
N LYS A 155 -8.19 -0.19 -62.06
CA LYS A 155 -8.50 -1.56 -62.52
C LYS A 155 -8.61 -1.63 -64.04
N TRP A 156 -9.17 -0.60 -64.67
CA TRP A 156 -9.32 -0.54 -66.12
C TRP A 156 -7.96 -0.36 -66.82
N GLU A 157 -7.12 0.57 -66.36
CA GLU A 157 -5.75 0.75 -66.88
C GLU A 157 -4.89 -0.51 -66.72
N ALA A 158 -5.02 -1.22 -65.60
CA ALA A 158 -4.31 -2.48 -65.39
C ALA A 158 -4.77 -3.56 -66.37
N LYS A 159 -6.07 -3.60 -66.72
CA LYS A 159 -6.61 -4.52 -67.71
C LYS A 159 -6.07 -4.20 -69.10
N MET A 160 -6.15 -2.95 -69.55
CA MET A 160 -5.63 -2.53 -70.87
C MET A 160 -4.14 -2.88 -71.01
N LYS A 161 -3.32 -2.55 -70.01
CA LYS A 161 -1.89 -2.91 -70.00
C LYS A 161 -1.61 -4.42 -70.03
N SER A 162 -2.53 -5.24 -69.55
CA SER A 162 -2.37 -6.71 -69.62
C SER A 162 -2.77 -7.26 -70.98
N GLU A 163 -3.78 -6.67 -71.61
CA GLU A 163 -4.20 -7.00 -72.98
C GLU A 163 -3.13 -6.57 -73.99
N ASP A 164 -2.57 -5.36 -73.84
CA ASP A 164 -1.47 -4.84 -74.67
C ASP A 164 -0.17 -5.65 -74.56
N LYS A 165 0.05 -6.40 -73.47
CA LYS A 165 1.22 -7.27 -73.29
C LYS A 165 1.04 -8.66 -73.87
N ASN A 166 -0.22 -9.09 -74.03
CA ASN A 166 -0.59 -10.40 -74.54
C ASN A 166 -0.85 -10.39 -76.05
N ASN A 167 -0.74 -9.22 -76.70
CA ASN A 167 -0.93 -8.96 -78.12
C ASN A 167 0.39 -8.51 -78.74
#